data_AF-A0A3A5YSE0-F1
#
_entry.id   AF-A0A3A5YSE0-F1
#
_cell.length_a   1.000
_cell.length_b   1.000
_cell.length_c   1.000
_cell.angle_alpha   90.00
_cell.angle_beta   90.00
_cell.angle_gamma   90.00
#
_symmetry.space_group_name_H-M   'P 1'
#
loop_
_entity.id
_entity.type
_entity.pdbx_description
1 polymer ?
#
loop_
_entity_poly.entity_id
_entity_poly.type
_entity_poly.pdbx_seq_one_letter_code
_entity_poly.pdbx_strand_id
1 'polypeptide(L)'
;MMKRIVLIWMAAFLMGGMAMAQHARHSDKMPEPKVRAERMTERMVKEYSLNDTQKQQLLEANLALVEKMGDMPMHRAKAHKHHKRDGKRHQLTDEQRAQKKAEMEKKREEMKTARIAYDSQLQKIMTEEQYAAYSKKVQDRKAKMESKRK
;
A
#
# COMPACT_ATOMS: atom_id res chain seq x y z
N MET A 1 -38.85 26.08 -23.88
CA MET A 1 -37.79 25.47 -24.73
C MET A 1 -36.46 26.11 -24.39
N MET A 2 -35.59 25.41 -23.65
CA MET A 2 -34.23 25.88 -23.36
C MET A 2 -33.23 24.94 -24.04
N LYS A 3 -32.51 25.47 -25.02
CA LYS A 3 -31.31 24.87 -25.61
C LYS A 3 -30.31 26.00 -25.78
N ARG A 4 -29.03 25.69 -25.49
CA ARG A 4 -27.83 26.55 -25.59
C ARG A 4 -27.74 27.42 -24.33
N ILE A 5 -26.80 27.20 -23.42
CA ILE A 5 -25.40 27.61 -23.55
C ILE A 5 -24.55 26.81 -22.52
N VAL A 6 -23.73 25.90 -23.03
CA VAL A 6 -22.76 25.06 -22.31
C VAL A 6 -21.44 25.84 -22.17
N LEU A 7 -21.39 26.87 -21.32
CA LEU A 7 -20.23 27.78 -21.27
C LEU A 7 -19.93 28.37 -19.88
N ILE A 8 -20.25 27.69 -18.77
CA ILE A 8 -19.93 28.20 -17.40
C ILE A 8 -19.47 27.09 -16.44
N TRP A 9 -18.49 26.24 -16.81
CA TRP A 9 -17.84 25.32 -15.85
C TRP A 9 -16.32 25.16 -16.03
N MET A 10 -15.66 26.06 -16.78
CA MET A 10 -14.20 26.01 -17.03
C MET A 10 -13.43 27.15 -16.33
N ALA A 11 -13.93 27.65 -15.19
CA ALA A 11 -13.30 28.76 -14.46
C ALA A 11 -13.17 28.53 -12.94
N ALA A 12 -13.12 27.28 -12.48
CA ALA A 12 -12.80 26.93 -11.08
C ALA A 12 -11.65 25.93 -10.96
N PHE A 13 -10.75 25.88 -11.94
CA PHE A 13 -9.55 25.01 -11.93
C PHE A 13 -8.26 25.74 -11.51
N LEU A 14 -8.37 26.86 -10.77
CA LEU A 14 -7.22 27.70 -10.39
C LEU A 14 -7.16 28.06 -8.89
N MET A 15 -7.60 27.18 -8.00
CA MET A 15 -7.28 27.25 -6.55
C MET A 15 -7.09 25.87 -5.92
N GLY A 16 -6.11 25.11 -6.40
CA GLY A 16 -5.62 23.90 -5.73
C GLY A 16 -4.10 23.80 -5.65
N GLY A 17 -3.39 24.85 -6.10
CA GLY A 17 -1.93 24.90 -6.17
C GLY A 17 -1.34 25.73 -5.05
N MET A 18 -1.31 25.20 -3.83
CA MET A 18 -0.26 25.55 -2.86
C MET A 18 0.28 24.28 -2.18
N ALA A 19 1.54 24.02 -2.50
CA ALA A 19 2.59 23.53 -1.61
C ALA A 19 2.31 22.27 -0.78
N MET A 20 2.71 21.13 -1.33
CA MET A 20 3.49 20.14 -0.56
C MET A 20 4.87 19.98 -1.22
N ALA A 21 5.57 21.10 -1.37
CA ALA A 21 6.99 21.13 -1.69
C ALA A 21 7.75 21.48 -0.40
N GLN A 22 8.80 20.70 -0.10
CA GLN A 22 9.67 20.71 1.09
C GLN A 22 9.18 19.83 2.25
N HIS A 23 9.75 18.64 2.39
CA HIS A 23 10.94 18.39 3.21
C HIS A 23 10.62 18.28 4.71
N ALA A 24 10.04 17.16 5.11
CA ALA A 24 10.58 16.47 6.27
C ALA A 24 11.49 15.39 5.71
N ARG A 25 12.79 15.46 6.01
CA ARG A 25 13.68 14.30 5.89
C ARG A 25 12.93 13.13 6.51
N HIS A 26 12.60 12.14 5.70
CA HIS A 26 11.84 10.97 6.13
C HIS A 26 12.53 10.46 7.40
N SER A 27 11.90 10.62 8.56
CA SER A 27 12.42 10.06 9.79
C SER A 27 12.57 8.56 9.54
N ASP A 28 13.72 7.99 9.87
CA ASP A 28 14.00 6.57 9.62
C ASP A 28 13.10 5.61 10.46
N LYS A 29 12.27 6.22 11.34
CA LYS A 29 11.22 5.58 12.12
C LYS A 29 9.97 5.45 11.25
N MET A 30 9.51 4.22 11.08
CA MET A 30 8.22 3.95 10.43
C MET A 30 7.12 4.68 11.19
N PRO A 31 6.12 5.25 10.50
CA PRO A 31 4.95 5.79 11.16
C PRO A 31 4.29 4.72 12.04
N GLU A 32 3.69 5.15 13.15
CA GLU A 32 2.93 4.27 14.04
C GLU A 32 1.88 3.46 13.28
N PRO A 33 1.56 2.22 13.72
CA PRO A 33 0.58 1.36 13.07
C PRO A 33 -0.74 2.07 12.75
N LYS A 34 -1.26 2.86 13.68
CA LYS A 34 -2.51 3.63 13.51
C LYS A 34 -2.41 4.65 12.37
N VAL A 35 -1.36 5.46 12.35
CA VAL A 35 -1.12 6.45 11.29
C VAL A 35 -0.98 5.79 9.91
N ARG A 36 -0.39 4.58 9.83
CA ARG A 36 -0.32 3.83 8.58
C ARG A 36 -1.71 3.34 8.13
N ALA A 37 -2.49 2.79 9.04
CA ALA A 37 -3.84 2.32 8.76
C ALA A 37 -4.75 3.48 8.31
N GLU A 38 -4.71 4.62 9.01
CA GLU A 38 -5.46 5.83 8.64
C GLU A 38 -5.11 6.29 7.23
N ARG A 39 -3.82 6.41 6.91
CA ARG A 39 -3.39 6.81 5.56
C ARG A 39 -3.85 5.83 4.47
N MET A 40 -3.85 4.52 4.77
CA MET A 40 -4.37 3.51 3.85
C MET A 40 -5.87 3.71 3.61
N THR A 41 -6.62 3.91 4.69
CA THR A 41 -8.07 4.19 4.66
C THR A 41 -8.37 5.46 3.89
N GLU A 42 -7.75 6.59 4.23
CA GLU A 42 -7.98 7.88 3.56
C GLU A 42 -7.73 7.81 2.06
N ARG A 43 -6.67 7.10 1.64
CA ARG A 43 -6.39 6.90 0.22
C ARG A 43 -7.52 6.14 -0.47
N MET A 44 -8.03 5.07 0.14
CA MET A 44 -9.11 4.27 -0.43
C MET A 44 -10.45 5.01 -0.41
N VAL A 45 -10.74 5.76 0.66
CA VAL A 45 -11.91 6.63 0.74
C VAL A 45 -11.90 7.65 -0.39
N LYS A 46 -10.75 8.31 -0.62
CA LYS A 46 -10.59 9.28 -1.70
C LYS A 46 -10.68 8.63 -3.09
N GLU A 47 -10.11 7.44 -3.25
CA GLU A 47 -10.01 6.79 -4.55
C GLU A 47 -11.31 6.13 -5.01
N TYR A 48 -12.08 5.57 -4.07
CA TYR A 48 -13.30 4.82 -4.36
C TYR A 48 -14.57 5.49 -3.82
N SER A 49 -14.44 6.73 -3.34
CA SER A 49 -15.54 7.54 -2.79
C SER A 49 -16.35 6.77 -1.73
N LEU A 50 -15.64 6.17 -0.77
CA LEU A 50 -16.26 5.38 0.29
C LEU A 50 -17.05 6.28 1.24
N ASN A 51 -18.19 5.82 1.73
CA ASN A 51 -18.97 6.52 2.75
C ASN A 51 -18.38 6.36 4.16
N ASP A 52 -18.93 7.07 5.15
CA ASP A 52 -18.39 7.08 6.52
C ASP A 52 -18.45 5.70 7.20
N THR A 53 -19.52 4.93 6.97
CA THR A 53 -19.63 3.56 7.50
C THR A 53 -18.56 2.66 6.90
N GLN A 54 -18.37 2.72 5.59
CA GLN A 54 -17.33 1.96 4.89
C GLN A 54 -15.93 2.37 5.35
N LYS A 55 -15.71 3.67 5.56
CA LYS A 55 -14.46 4.22 6.08
C LYS A 55 -14.12 3.65 7.46
N GLN A 56 -15.09 3.58 8.37
CA GLN A 56 -14.88 3.06 9.72
C GLN A 56 -14.53 1.56 9.69
N GLN A 57 -15.29 0.76 8.93
CA GLN A 57 -15.00 -0.67 8.76
C GLN A 57 -13.65 -0.92 8.08
N LEU A 58 -13.31 -0.08 7.11
CA LEU A 58 -12.03 -0.15 6.41
C LEU A 58 -10.85 0.20 7.33
N LEU A 59 -11.01 1.16 8.23
CA LEU A 59 -9.99 1.51 9.21
C LEU A 59 -9.68 0.33 10.13
N GLU A 60 -10.70 -0.38 10.61
CA GLU A 60 -10.54 -1.57 11.45
C GLU A 60 -9.80 -2.70 10.69
N ALA A 61 -10.23 -2.99 9.46
CA ALA A 61 -9.56 -3.98 8.60
C ALA A 61 -8.09 -3.59 8.32
N ASN A 62 -7.81 -2.31 8.10
CA ASN A 62 -6.47 -1.80 7.88
C ASN A 62 -5.59 -1.88 9.15
N LEU A 63 -6.15 -1.61 10.32
CA LEU A 63 -5.42 -1.74 11.59
C LEU A 63 -4.96 -3.19 11.80
N ALA A 64 -5.88 -4.16 11.66
CA ALA A 64 -5.56 -5.57 11.81
C ALA A 64 -4.49 -6.05 10.81
N LEU A 65 -4.60 -5.61 9.55
CA LEU A 65 -3.60 -5.92 8.54
C LEU A 65 -2.24 -5.29 8.86
N VAL A 66 -2.23 -4.03 9.30
CA VAL A 66 -1.02 -3.26 9.57
C VAL A 66 -0.28 -3.73 10.82
N GLU A 67 -1.00 -4.19 11.85
CA GLU A 67 -0.42 -4.86 13.02
C GLU A 67 0.25 -6.16 12.57
N LYS A 68 -0.47 -7.03 11.86
CA LYS A 68 0.05 -8.30 11.36
C LYS A 68 1.23 -8.15 10.39
N MET A 69 1.25 -7.10 9.57
CA MET A 69 2.36 -6.80 8.66
C MET A 69 3.50 -6.02 9.34
N GLY A 70 3.20 -5.24 10.38
CA GLY A 70 4.17 -4.43 11.12
C GLY A 70 5.12 -5.28 11.96
N ASP A 71 4.61 -6.39 12.49
CA ASP A 71 5.40 -7.37 13.25
C ASP A 71 6.30 -8.23 12.35
N MET A 72 6.06 -8.22 11.03
CA MET A 72 6.92 -8.95 10.10
C MET A 72 8.21 -8.18 9.80
N PRO A 73 9.39 -8.83 9.84
CA PRO A 73 10.64 -8.26 9.36
C PRO A 73 10.60 -8.10 7.82
N MET A 74 9.92 -7.08 7.32
CA MET A 74 10.02 -6.68 5.93
C MET A 74 11.39 -6.06 5.73
N HIS A 75 12.19 -6.64 4.82
CA HIS A 75 13.55 -6.22 4.52
C HIS A 75 13.69 -4.69 4.54
N ARG A 76 14.25 -4.14 5.61
CA ARG A 76 14.86 -2.81 5.59
C ARG A 76 16.05 -2.91 4.63
N ALA A 77 15.77 -2.78 3.33
CA ALA A 77 16.78 -2.63 2.29
C ALA A 77 17.66 -1.39 2.51
N LYS A 78 17.36 -0.56 3.52
CA LYS A 78 18.12 0.61 3.92
C LYS A 78 19.25 0.33 4.91
N ALA A 79 19.29 -0.83 5.58
CA ALA A 79 20.47 -1.21 6.38
C ALA A 79 21.67 -1.67 5.51
N HIS A 80 21.49 -1.85 4.20
CA HIS A 80 22.55 -2.31 3.29
C HIS A 80 22.96 -1.28 2.23
N LYS A 81 22.46 -0.04 2.27
CA LYS A 81 22.82 0.97 1.25
C LYS A 81 24.09 1.78 1.51
N HIS A 82 24.79 1.56 2.63
CA HIS A 82 26.07 2.27 2.90
C HIS A 82 27.21 1.40 3.44
N HIS A 83 27.36 0.15 2.98
CA HIS A 83 28.65 -0.54 3.09
C HIS A 83 29.18 -0.90 1.70
N LYS A 84 29.64 0.12 0.97
CA LYS A 84 30.87 -0.01 0.18
C LYS A 84 32.05 0.23 1.12
N ARG A 85 32.21 -0.64 2.11
CA ARG A 85 33.36 -0.62 3.00
C ARG A 85 33.81 -2.07 3.14
N ASP A 86 34.85 -2.36 2.38
CA ASP A 86 35.64 -3.59 2.36
C ASP A 86 34.88 -4.80 1.80
N GLY A 87 35.32 -5.30 0.64
CA GLY A 87 34.69 -6.36 -0.17
C GLY A 87 34.48 -7.75 0.47
N LYS A 88 34.34 -7.86 1.80
CA LYS A 88 33.97 -9.08 2.51
C LYS A 88 32.48 -9.09 2.84
N ARG A 89 31.65 -9.55 1.89
CA ARG A 89 30.34 -10.11 2.25
C ARG A 89 30.59 -11.33 3.13
N HIS A 90 30.01 -11.36 4.34
CA HIS A 90 29.92 -12.58 5.13
C HIS A 90 29.15 -13.61 4.30
N GLN A 91 29.81 -14.70 3.89
CA GLN A 91 29.15 -15.79 3.17
C GLN A 91 28.37 -16.59 4.21
N LEU A 92 27.04 -16.63 4.07
CA LEU A 92 26.19 -17.54 4.84
C LEU A 92 26.54 -18.98 4.44
N THR A 93 26.61 -19.87 5.42
CA THR A 93 26.71 -21.32 5.15
C THR A 93 25.46 -21.80 4.40
N ASP A 94 25.53 -22.94 3.72
CA ASP A 94 24.38 -23.47 2.99
C ASP A 94 23.21 -23.81 3.93
N GLU A 95 23.50 -24.27 5.15
CA GLU A 95 22.50 -24.48 6.21
C GLU A 95 21.81 -23.18 6.63
N GLN A 96 22.58 -22.11 6.88
CA GLN A 96 22.02 -20.79 7.21
C GLN A 96 21.18 -20.23 6.05
N ARG A 97 21.57 -20.50 4.80
CA ARG A 97 20.81 -20.10 3.61
C ARG A 97 19.50 -20.89 3.51
N ALA A 98 19.53 -22.20 3.78
CA ALA A 98 18.35 -23.06 3.78
C ALA A 98 17.35 -22.65 4.87
N GLN A 99 17.83 -22.41 6.10
CA GLN A 99 17.00 -21.94 7.21
C GLN A 99 16.34 -20.58 6.88
N LYS A 100 17.12 -19.63 6.37
CA LYS A 100 16.58 -18.32 5.96
C LYS A 100 15.57 -18.44 4.84
N LYS A 101 15.78 -19.33 3.86
CA LYS A 101 14.81 -19.57 2.79
C LYS A 101 13.50 -20.12 3.34
N ALA A 102 13.56 -21.12 4.24
CA ALA A 102 12.39 -21.71 4.87
C ALA A 102 11.61 -20.68 5.72
N GLU A 103 12.31 -19.86 6.50
CA GLU A 103 11.69 -18.78 7.28
C GLU A 103 11.00 -17.74 6.38
N MET A 104 11.65 -17.36 5.27
CA MET A 104 11.08 -16.44 4.29
C MET A 104 9.87 -17.01 3.56
N GLU A 105 9.87 -18.31 3.28
CA GLU A 105 8.74 -19.01 2.66
C GLU A 105 7.54 -19.08 3.61
N LYS A 106 7.77 -19.44 4.88
CA LYS A 106 6.72 -19.39 5.92
C LYS A 106 6.10 -18.00 6.03
N LYS A 107 6.94 -16.94 6.11
CA LYS A 107 6.47 -15.55 6.15
C LYS A 107 5.72 -15.15 4.89
N ARG A 108 6.12 -15.66 3.72
CA ARG A 108 5.42 -15.40 2.45
C ARG A 108 4.02 -15.99 2.46
N GLU A 109 3.85 -17.20 2.97
CA GLU A 109 2.54 -17.83 3.10
C GLU A 109 1.67 -17.13 4.16
N GLU A 110 2.24 -16.72 5.30
CA GLU A 110 1.54 -15.89 6.29
C GLU A 110 1.09 -14.54 5.71
N MET A 111 1.91 -13.89 4.88
CA MET A 111 1.52 -12.67 4.18
C MET A 111 0.43 -12.92 3.14
N LYS A 112 0.50 -14.04 2.42
CA LYS A 112 -0.49 -14.40 1.41
C LYS A 112 -1.85 -14.64 2.06
N THR A 113 -1.89 -15.38 3.16
CA THR A 113 -3.12 -15.63 3.92
C THR A 113 -3.69 -14.34 4.52
N ALA A 114 -2.86 -13.48 5.12
CA ALA A 114 -3.29 -12.18 5.63
C ALA A 114 -3.89 -11.29 4.53
N ARG A 115 -3.30 -11.29 3.33
CA ARG A 115 -3.82 -10.55 2.17
C ARG A 115 -5.15 -11.09 1.68
N ILE A 116 -5.30 -12.41 1.57
CA ILE A 116 -6.56 -13.04 1.15
C ILE A 116 -7.69 -12.71 2.14
N ALA A 117 -7.40 -12.76 3.44
CA ALA A 117 -8.36 -12.40 4.48
C ALA A 117 -8.78 -10.92 4.37
N TYR A 118 -7.80 -10.03 4.17
CA TYR A 118 -8.06 -8.61 3.97
C TYR A 118 -8.86 -8.30 2.70
N ASP A 119 -8.53 -8.92 1.57
CA ASP A 119 -9.28 -8.74 0.32
C ASP A 119 -10.74 -9.23 0.48
N SER A 120 -10.96 -10.30 1.27
CA SER A 120 -12.30 -10.79 1.60
C SER A 120 -13.08 -9.81 2.49
N GLN A 121 -12.42 -9.08 3.39
CA GLN A 121 -13.04 -7.98 4.14
C GLN A 121 -13.38 -6.80 3.24
N LEU A 122 -12.48 -6.43 2.32
CA LEU A 122 -12.73 -5.37 1.34
C LEU A 122 -13.96 -5.63 0.49
N GLN A 123 -14.15 -6.87 0.02
CA GLN A 123 -15.32 -7.25 -0.76
C GLN A 123 -16.64 -7.08 0.01
N LYS A 124 -16.62 -7.20 1.34
CA LYS A 124 -17.81 -6.98 2.19
C LYS A 124 -18.07 -5.50 2.47
N ILE A 125 -17.03 -4.69 2.55
CA ILE A 125 -17.12 -3.26 2.86
C ILE A 125 -17.51 -2.45 1.62
N MET A 126 -16.96 -2.80 0.47
CA MET A 126 -17.13 -2.04 -0.78
C MET A 126 -18.37 -2.52 -1.54
N THR A 127 -18.99 -1.62 -2.31
CA THR A 127 -20.00 -2.04 -3.30
C THR A 127 -19.33 -2.85 -4.40
N GLU A 128 -20.13 -3.59 -5.18
CA GLU A 128 -19.61 -4.37 -6.31
C GLU A 128 -18.83 -3.51 -7.31
N GLU A 129 -19.35 -2.32 -7.66
CA GLU A 129 -18.69 -1.38 -8.55
C GLU A 129 -17.36 -0.86 -7.98
N GLN A 130 -17.34 -0.48 -6.70
CA GLN A 130 -16.13 -0.03 -6.00
C GLN A 130 -15.07 -1.14 -5.96
N TYR A 131 -15.48 -2.36 -5.64
CA TYR A 131 -14.58 -3.51 -5.56
C TYR A 131 -14.06 -3.94 -6.92
N ALA A 132 -14.88 -3.84 -7.98
CA ALA A 132 -14.45 -4.08 -9.35
C ALA A 132 -13.37 -3.08 -9.78
N ALA A 133 -13.55 -1.79 -9.47
CA ALA A 133 -12.55 -0.75 -9.74
C ALA A 133 -11.23 -1.01 -8.97
N TYR A 134 -11.32 -1.39 -7.70
CA TYR A 134 -10.15 -1.81 -6.90
C TYR A 134 -9.44 -3.00 -7.52
N SER A 135 -10.18 -4.06 -7.84
CA SER A 135 -9.64 -5.31 -8.41
C SER A 135 -8.91 -5.05 -9.72
N LYS A 136 -9.48 -4.23 -10.61
CA LYS A 136 -8.83 -3.82 -11.86
C LYS A 136 -7.49 -3.12 -11.60
N LYS A 137 -7.44 -2.16 -10.68
CA LYS A 137 -6.20 -1.46 -10.33
C LYS A 137 -5.14 -2.40 -9.75
N VAL A 138 -5.55 -3.40 -8.96
CA VAL A 138 -4.63 -4.42 -8.43
C VAL A 138 -4.04 -5.27 -9.56
N GLN A 139 -4.87 -5.69 -10.53
CA GLN A 139 -4.41 -6.45 -11.70
C GLN A 139 -3.47 -5.63 -12.59
N ASP A 140 -3.81 -4.37 -12.86
CA ASP A 140 -2.96 -3.47 -13.67
C ASP A 140 -1.58 -3.27 -13.02
N ARG A 141 -1.55 -3.10 -11.69
CA ARG A 141 -0.29 -3.02 -10.94
C ARG A 141 0.48 -4.32 -11.04
N LYS A 142 -0.18 -5.47 -10.95
CA LYS A 142 0.46 -6.79 -11.07
C LYS A 142 1.06 -6.97 -12.46
N ALA A 143 0.30 -6.70 -13.52
CA ALA A 143 0.76 -6.76 -14.91
C ALA A 143 1.96 -5.83 -15.15
N LYS A 144 1.92 -4.60 -14.62
CA LYS A 144 3.05 -3.66 -14.69
C LYS A 144 4.31 -4.16 -13.98
N MET A 145 4.15 -4.90 -12.86
CA MET A 145 5.29 -5.49 -12.16
C MET A 145 5.85 -6.70 -12.89
N GLU A 146 4.99 -7.46 -13.58
CA GLU A 146 5.40 -8.61 -14.40
C GLU A 146 6.09 -8.19 -15.69
N SER A 147 5.59 -7.15 -16.37
CA SER A 147 6.22 -6.64 -17.59
C SER A 147 7.62 -6.08 -17.34
N LYS A 148 7.87 -5.51 -16.17
CA LYS A 148 9.21 -5.04 -15.75
C LYS A 148 10.20 -6.18 -15.43
N ARG A 149 9.71 -7.41 -15.29
CA ARG A 149 10.54 -8.59 -14.96
C ARG A 149 10.93 -9.39 -16.21
N LYS A 150 10.25 -9.16 -17.33
CA LYS A 150 10.61 -9.67 -18.65
C LYS A 150 11.61 -8.72 -19.30
#